data_AF-A0A2I9CVG2-F1
#
_entry.id   AF-A0A2I9CVG2-F1
#
_cell.length_a   1.000
_cell.length_b   1.000
_cell.length_c   1.000
_cell.angle_alpha   90.00
_cell.angle_beta   90.00
_cell.angle_gamma   90.00
#
_symmetry.space_group_name_H-M   'P 1'
#
loop_
_entity.id
_entity.type
_entity.pdbx_description
1 polymer ?
#
loop_
_entity_poly.entity_id
_entity_poly.type
_entity_poly.pdbx_seq_one_letter_code
_entity_poly.pdbx_strand_id
1 'polypeptide(L)'
;MLCGVAGSWAEAQTDPFQRTAPAQVAPNLRNTSPGASYPAATAKAPVASSPASTAGAIFGNPRTSSDGSQTRVVFDLAPGVNYTLAPTFGGLRLDVQGARVLPAVSAPLGASVSEYRAGGGQVTLVTPFPLSLTDGWRASEATVASGARVLILEFGPTLSGGASPALRAVVHTSVPASTPAVTLALTAPVNSTLADQLPPGDAVPPPPRGSLPPPAPALPDHDTEKPSALAGQAQGAAQAGALLGAPRVGKNPGLTRVVLDLPPGAAYRLVPTGVALRVEVTGVSAAALAGQNISPEVRAWRYEPTAGGVNVTLLTGTPLTGRSGWRAQLVPPLEGSDRSRLAIDFSPALADLTPLKPGERVVAAVPPLQTMRGTALLASFATMVQPRVVIDPGHGGRDPGAVGSITEKQVTLDVALRVRDLLRAAGVDAVLTRDSDRELHPDKTTDLSMRAAMGTPGTQLFLSIHVNSMPPQNALRGYGVETWWNPNHPLSSNFAALIEKNVVSVTGAFPQGLKSGRSLAVLRNSRIPAALVEIGYTSHPVDGLNLKDNNYLDRVALGIAQGIREALMTGTTASGAVLGAAK
;
A
#
# COMPACT_ATOMS: atom_id res chain seq x y z
N MET A 1 -21.02 44.78 -13.13
CA MET A 1 -22.33 44.09 -12.99
C MET A 1 -22.43 43.06 -14.10
N LEU A 2 -22.91 41.84 -13.77
CA LEU A 2 -23.46 40.81 -14.67
C LEU A 2 -22.56 40.36 -15.85
N CYS A 3 -21.98 39.16 -15.91
CA CYS A 3 -22.58 37.80 -15.89
C CYS A 3 -23.56 37.53 -17.05
N GLY A 4 -23.36 36.41 -17.76
CA GLY A 4 -24.53 35.56 -18.06
C GLY A 4 -24.52 34.54 -19.21
N VAL A 5 -23.96 33.34 -18.96
CA VAL A 5 -24.52 31.99 -19.23
C VAL A 5 -25.00 31.50 -20.63
N ALA A 6 -24.56 30.26 -20.97
CA ALA A 6 -25.26 29.13 -21.64
C ALA A 6 -25.92 29.32 -23.04
N GLY A 7 -25.90 28.35 -23.96
CA GLY A 7 -25.64 26.89 -23.86
C GLY A 7 -26.26 26.17 -25.07
N SER A 8 -26.70 24.91 -24.90
CA SER A 8 -27.49 24.06 -25.84
C SER A 8 -26.74 23.38 -27.00
N TRP A 9 -27.15 22.21 -27.53
CA TRP A 9 -27.89 20.99 -27.04
C TRP A 9 -27.85 19.94 -28.20
N ALA A 10 -28.27 18.69 -27.97
CA ALA A 10 -28.71 17.70 -28.99
C ALA A 10 -27.67 17.12 -29.99
N GLU A 11 -27.83 15.94 -30.63
CA GLU A 11 -28.43 14.64 -30.25
C GLU A 11 -27.98 13.55 -31.28
N ALA A 12 -28.20 12.26 -30.96
CA ALA A 12 -28.29 11.03 -31.80
C ALA A 12 -27.69 10.98 -33.25
N GLN A 13 -27.05 9.90 -33.73
CA GLN A 13 -27.72 8.63 -34.13
C GLN A 13 -26.74 7.50 -34.55
N THR A 14 -27.13 6.25 -34.23
CA THR A 14 -26.84 4.91 -34.83
C THR A 14 -25.63 4.64 -35.75
N ASP A 15 -24.89 3.58 -35.39
CA ASP A 15 -23.78 2.93 -36.13
C ASP A 15 -24.23 2.26 -37.46
N PRO A 16 -23.61 2.56 -38.62
CA PRO A 16 -24.00 2.04 -39.92
C PRO A 16 -23.38 0.68 -40.34
N PHE A 17 -22.65 -0.05 -39.48
CA PHE A 17 -21.83 -1.21 -39.92
C PHE A 17 -22.30 -2.62 -39.52
N GLN A 18 -23.61 -2.89 -39.51
CA GLN A 18 -24.08 -4.29 -39.53
C GLN A 18 -23.86 -4.97 -40.90
N ARG A 19 -22.94 -5.95 -40.99
CA ARG A 19 -23.19 -7.33 -41.53
C ARG A 19 -21.93 -8.22 -41.68
N THR A 20 -21.96 -9.38 -41.00
CA THR A 20 -21.51 -10.75 -41.38
C THR A 20 -20.19 -11.04 -42.12
N ALA A 21 -19.50 -12.10 -41.64
CA ALA A 21 -18.24 -12.64 -42.14
C ALA A 21 -18.37 -13.78 -43.20
N PRO A 22 -17.27 -14.20 -43.85
CA PRO A 22 -17.07 -15.54 -44.39
C PRO A 22 -16.12 -16.41 -43.52
N ALA A 23 -16.07 -17.72 -43.80
CA ALA A 23 -15.52 -18.74 -42.88
C ALA A 23 -14.28 -19.50 -43.40
N GLN A 24 -13.56 -20.12 -42.44
CA GLN A 24 -12.74 -21.36 -42.47
C GLN A 24 -11.92 -21.78 -43.71
N VAL A 25 -10.71 -22.34 -43.47
CA VAL A 25 -10.37 -23.78 -43.70
C VAL A 25 -9.06 -24.11 -42.93
N ALA A 26 -8.92 -25.36 -42.46
CA ALA A 26 -7.69 -25.91 -41.90
C ALA A 26 -7.33 -27.27 -42.55
N PRO A 27 -6.03 -27.64 -42.61
CA PRO A 27 -5.61 -29.05 -42.51
C PRO A 27 -4.45 -29.21 -41.49
N ASN A 28 -4.50 -30.11 -40.50
CA ASN A 28 -4.51 -31.59 -40.49
C ASN A 28 -3.12 -32.24 -40.32
N LEU A 29 -3.08 -33.25 -39.44
CA LEU A 29 -1.92 -34.06 -39.01
C LEU A 29 -1.55 -35.16 -40.02
N ARG A 30 -0.28 -35.63 -40.04
CA ARG A 30 0.12 -37.06 -39.80
C ARG A 30 1.61 -37.38 -40.09
N ASN A 31 2.28 -37.93 -39.08
CA ASN A 31 2.82 -39.30 -38.99
C ASN A 31 3.81 -39.87 -40.06
N THR A 32 5.00 -40.34 -39.63
CA THR A 32 5.59 -41.66 -39.99
C THR A 32 6.79 -42.06 -39.10
N SER A 33 6.84 -43.33 -38.68
CA SER A 33 8.03 -44.10 -38.23
C SER A 33 8.27 -45.22 -39.31
N PRO A 34 9.04 -46.34 -39.15
CA PRO A 34 9.81 -46.89 -38.00
C PRO A 34 11.16 -47.62 -38.31
N GLY A 35 11.79 -48.19 -37.26
CA GLY A 35 12.76 -49.31 -37.32
C GLY A 35 14.25 -48.93 -37.54
N ALA A 36 15.26 -49.56 -36.94
CA ALA A 36 15.35 -50.69 -35.98
C ALA A 36 16.59 -50.46 -35.04
N SER A 37 17.22 -51.38 -34.28
CA SER A 37 17.16 -52.85 -34.11
C SER A 37 17.67 -53.28 -32.69
N TYR A 38 17.87 -54.58 -32.47
CA TYR A 38 18.25 -55.29 -31.21
C TYR A 38 19.61 -56.05 -31.39
N PRO A 39 20.21 -56.83 -30.41
CA PRO A 39 19.61 -57.40 -29.18
C PRO A 39 20.44 -57.56 -27.87
N ALA A 40 19.68 -57.75 -26.78
CA ALA A 40 19.82 -58.69 -25.64
C ALA A 40 21.08 -58.81 -24.75
N ALA A 41 20.85 -58.65 -23.44
CA ALA A 41 21.44 -59.47 -22.36
C ALA A 41 20.35 -59.80 -21.32
N THR A 42 20.52 -60.90 -20.56
CA THR A 42 19.45 -61.59 -19.81
C THR A 42 18.99 -60.91 -18.52
N ALA A 43 17.71 -61.12 -18.18
CA ALA A 43 17.05 -60.50 -17.03
C ALA A 43 17.44 -61.13 -15.68
N LYS A 44 17.77 -60.28 -14.70
CA LYS A 44 17.52 -60.54 -13.27
C LYS A 44 16.28 -59.76 -12.85
N ALA A 45 15.37 -60.41 -12.12
CA ALA A 45 14.15 -59.76 -11.64
C ALA A 45 14.48 -58.65 -10.61
N PRO A 46 14.04 -57.40 -10.82
CA PRO A 46 14.07 -56.39 -9.78
C PRO A 46 12.84 -56.56 -8.88
N VAL A 47 13.12 -57.03 -7.67
CA VAL A 47 12.52 -56.61 -6.39
C VAL A 47 11.42 -55.55 -6.52
N ALA A 48 10.25 -55.84 -5.95
CA ALA A 48 9.19 -54.86 -5.77
C ALA A 48 9.73 -53.62 -5.05
N SER A 49 9.76 -52.48 -5.74
CA SER A 49 10.14 -51.22 -5.14
C SER A 49 9.06 -50.80 -4.15
N SER A 50 9.34 -50.96 -2.86
CA SER A 50 8.68 -50.18 -1.80
C SER A 50 8.62 -48.70 -2.23
N PRO A 51 7.55 -47.95 -1.92
CA PRO A 51 7.50 -46.53 -2.23
C PRO A 51 8.71 -45.86 -1.57
N ALA A 52 9.57 -45.25 -2.39
CA ALA A 52 10.82 -44.68 -1.93
C ALA A 52 10.54 -43.64 -0.85
N SER A 53 11.27 -43.71 0.26
CA SER A 53 11.18 -42.72 1.33
C SER A 53 11.57 -41.35 0.77
N THR A 54 10.65 -40.40 0.80
CA THR A 54 10.83 -39.02 0.27
C THR A 54 11.75 -38.14 1.14
N ALA A 55 12.65 -38.76 1.89
CA ALA A 55 13.65 -38.12 2.76
C ALA A 55 14.80 -37.49 1.94
N GLY A 56 14.48 -36.51 1.09
CA GLY A 56 15.47 -35.83 0.24
C GLY A 56 14.92 -34.91 -0.84
N ALA A 57 13.60 -34.86 -1.07
CA ALA A 57 13.03 -33.98 -2.10
C ALA A 57 13.34 -32.50 -1.82
N ILE A 58 13.75 -31.77 -2.87
CA ILE A 58 14.02 -30.34 -2.82
C ILE A 58 12.90 -29.61 -3.56
N PHE A 59 12.34 -28.57 -2.94
CA PHE A 59 11.45 -27.63 -3.61
C PHE A 59 12.31 -26.61 -4.36
N GLY A 60 12.36 -26.73 -5.68
CA GLY A 60 13.26 -25.95 -6.53
C GLY A 60 12.80 -24.51 -6.79
N ASN A 61 13.69 -23.72 -7.38
CA ASN A 61 13.35 -22.38 -7.87
C ASN A 61 12.31 -22.46 -9.02
N PRO A 62 11.42 -21.48 -9.14
CA PRO A 62 10.38 -21.50 -10.17
C PRO A 62 10.94 -21.20 -11.57
N ARG A 63 10.25 -21.69 -12.60
CA ARG A 63 10.32 -21.12 -13.96
C ARG A 63 9.37 -19.94 -14.06
N THR A 64 9.76 -18.89 -14.78
CA THR A 64 8.94 -17.68 -14.91
C THR A 64 8.83 -17.18 -16.34
N SER A 65 7.74 -16.49 -16.63
CA SER A 65 7.51 -15.75 -17.88
C SER A 65 6.65 -14.54 -17.61
N SER A 66 6.93 -13.41 -18.26
CA SER A 66 6.23 -12.14 -18.06
C SER A 66 5.98 -11.46 -19.41
N ASP A 67 4.75 -10.98 -19.63
CA ASP A 67 4.37 -10.24 -20.85
C ASP A 67 4.42 -8.71 -20.69
N GLY A 68 4.76 -8.23 -19.48
CA GLY A 68 4.81 -6.82 -19.12
C GLY A 68 3.58 -6.34 -18.35
N SER A 69 2.49 -7.12 -18.35
CA SER A 69 1.26 -6.88 -17.58
C SER A 69 0.96 -8.00 -16.57
N GLN A 70 1.33 -9.23 -16.91
CA GLN A 70 1.17 -10.42 -16.11
C GLN A 70 2.50 -11.15 -15.92
N THR A 71 2.60 -11.93 -14.85
CA THR A 71 3.75 -12.78 -14.57
C THR A 71 3.26 -14.16 -14.15
N ARG A 72 3.67 -15.17 -14.91
CA ARG A 72 3.43 -16.58 -14.60
C ARG A 72 4.65 -17.15 -13.91
N VAL A 73 4.42 -17.85 -12.80
CA VAL A 73 5.41 -18.53 -11.96
C VAL A 73 5.02 -19.99 -11.87
N VAL A 74 5.93 -20.90 -12.21
CA VAL A 74 5.67 -22.35 -12.27
C VAL A 74 6.66 -23.11 -11.40
N PHE A 75 6.15 -23.88 -10.45
CA PHE A 75 6.93 -24.79 -9.60
C PHE A 75 6.72 -26.24 -10.02
N ASP A 76 7.80 -27.01 -10.08
CA ASP A 76 7.71 -28.48 -10.22
C ASP A 76 7.43 -29.12 -8.85
N LEU A 77 6.46 -30.03 -8.81
CA LEU A 77 6.03 -30.72 -7.59
C LEU A 77 6.52 -32.17 -7.63
N ALA A 78 7.56 -32.45 -6.84
CA ALA A 78 8.05 -33.82 -6.67
C ALA A 78 6.99 -34.73 -6.02
N PRO A 79 7.05 -36.07 -6.22
CA PRO A 79 6.15 -37.00 -5.56
C PRO A 79 6.15 -36.83 -4.03
N GLY A 80 4.96 -36.74 -3.44
CA GLY A 80 4.78 -36.50 -2.00
C GLY A 80 4.85 -35.04 -1.54
N VAL A 81 5.09 -34.08 -2.45
CA VAL A 81 5.02 -32.65 -2.12
C VAL A 81 3.56 -32.17 -2.07
N ASN A 82 3.22 -31.52 -0.96
CA ASN A 82 1.96 -30.82 -0.72
C ASN A 82 2.25 -29.36 -0.35
N TYR A 83 1.27 -28.48 -0.51
CA TYR A 83 1.41 -27.08 -0.14
C TYR A 83 0.06 -26.45 0.23
N THR A 84 0.11 -25.31 0.92
CA THR A 84 -1.04 -24.40 1.11
C THR A 84 -0.72 -23.02 0.58
N LEU A 85 -1.71 -22.33 0.03
CA LEU A 85 -1.60 -21.00 -0.57
C LEU A 85 -2.27 -19.96 0.34
N ALA A 86 -1.57 -18.88 0.65
CA ALA A 86 -2.10 -17.77 1.43
C ALA A 86 -1.91 -16.44 0.69
N PRO A 87 -2.95 -15.90 0.03
CA PRO A 87 -2.89 -14.56 -0.56
C PRO A 87 -2.83 -13.52 0.55
N THR A 88 -1.94 -12.55 0.36
CA THR A 88 -1.68 -11.46 1.30
C THR A 88 -1.65 -10.12 0.55
N PHE A 89 -1.70 -9.03 1.31
CA PHE A 89 -1.54 -7.68 0.75
C PHE A 89 -0.17 -7.47 0.07
N GLY A 90 0.86 -8.21 0.47
CA GLY A 90 2.20 -8.14 -0.12
C GLY A 90 2.46 -9.15 -1.23
N GLY A 91 1.48 -9.98 -1.62
CA GLY A 91 1.65 -11.08 -2.58
C GLY A 91 1.25 -12.44 -2.01
N LEU A 92 1.78 -13.54 -2.56
CA LEU A 92 1.35 -14.89 -2.24
C LEU A 92 2.40 -15.63 -1.40
N ARG A 93 1.99 -16.16 -0.25
CA ARG A 93 2.77 -17.13 0.52
C ARG A 93 2.35 -18.55 0.16
N LEU A 94 3.33 -19.44 0.08
CA LEU A 94 3.18 -20.88 -0.03
C LEU A 94 3.87 -21.52 1.19
N ASP A 95 3.15 -22.35 1.93
CA ASP A 95 3.75 -23.23 2.94
C ASP A 95 3.90 -24.63 2.31
N VAL A 96 5.12 -25.17 2.27
CA VAL A 96 5.47 -26.39 1.53
C VAL A 96 5.75 -27.54 2.51
N GLN A 97 5.16 -28.70 2.23
CA GLN A 97 5.33 -29.93 2.99
C GLN A 97 5.82 -31.06 2.09
N GLY A 98 6.57 -32.01 2.64
CA GLY A 98 7.12 -33.15 1.90
C GLY A 98 8.39 -32.87 1.08
N ALA A 99 8.90 -31.63 1.08
CA ALA A 99 10.20 -31.27 0.50
C ALA A 99 10.92 -30.21 1.34
N ARG A 100 12.26 -30.16 1.23
CA ARG A 100 13.06 -29.06 1.77
C ARG A 100 13.02 -27.88 0.81
N VAL A 101 12.52 -26.74 1.28
CA VAL A 101 12.68 -25.45 0.59
C VAL A 101 14.06 -24.89 0.92
N LEU A 102 14.92 -24.75 -0.09
CA LEU A 102 16.25 -24.15 0.09
C LEU A 102 16.14 -22.62 0.26
N PRO A 103 16.98 -22.00 1.11
CA PRO A 103 17.06 -20.54 1.19
C PRO A 103 17.42 -19.92 -0.16
N ALA A 104 16.56 -19.03 -0.65
CA ALA A 104 16.82 -18.23 -1.86
C ALA A 104 16.13 -16.87 -1.77
N VAL A 105 16.77 -15.85 -2.34
CA VAL A 105 16.18 -14.53 -2.59
C VAL A 105 16.59 -14.13 -4.01
N SER A 106 15.64 -13.72 -4.84
CA SER A 106 15.93 -13.30 -6.22
C SER A 106 15.39 -11.91 -6.54
N ALA A 107 16.00 -11.30 -7.56
CA ALA A 107 15.49 -10.14 -8.27
C ALA A 107 14.08 -10.39 -8.87
N PRO A 108 13.40 -9.37 -9.43
CA PRO A 108 12.03 -9.50 -9.93
C PRO A 108 11.85 -10.67 -10.88
N LEU A 109 10.84 -11.51 -10.60
CA LEU A 109 10.48 -12.66 -11.42
C LEU A 109 9.67 -12.26 -12.67
N GLY A 110 9.12 -11.05 -12.68
CA GLY A 110 8.42 -10.42 -13.80
C GLY A 110 7.75 -9.11 -13.38
N ALA A 111 7.03 -8.47 -14.30
CA ALA A 111 6.39 -7.16 -14.06
C ALA A 111 5.37 -7.18 -12.90
N SER A 112 4.79 -8.35 -12.60
CA SER A 112 3.76 -8.55 -11.59
C SER A 112 4.23 -9.37 -10.38
N VAL A 113 5.51 -9.76 -10.32
CA VAL A 113 6.15 -10.38 -9.14
C VAL A 113 7.52 -9.74 -8.92
N SER A 114 7.57 -8.77 -8.00
CA SER A 114 8.72 -7.91 -7.76
C SER A 114 9.84 -8.58 -6.95
N GLU A 115 9.57 -9.66 -6.23
CA GLU A 115 10.56 -10.40 -5.46
C GLU A 115 10.11 -11.85 -5.24
N TYR A 116 11.06 -12.78 -5.14
CA TYR A 116 10.85 -14.14 -4.65
C TYR A 116 11.79 -14.42 -3.48
N ARG A 117 11.22 -14.92 -2.39
CA ARG A 117 11.93 -15.39 -1.21
C ARG A 117 11.54 -16.83 -0.91
N ALA A 118 12.49 -17.66 -0.52
CA ALA A 118 12.29 -19.05 -0.15
C ALA A 118 13.16 -19.41 1.06
N GLY A 119 12.67 -20.32 1.91
CA GLY A 119 13.39 -20.84 3.07
C GLY A 119 12.46 -21.27 4.19
N GLY A 120 12.96 -22.08 5.14
CA GLY A 120 12.19 -22.47 6.33
C GLY A 120 10.90 -23.26 6.06
N GLY A 121 10.80 -23.93 4.90
CA GLY A 121 9.57 -24.60 4.45
C GLY A 121 8.55 -23.67 3.78
N GLN A 122 8.90 -22.41 3.51
CA GLN A 122 8.01 -21.40 2.95
C GLN A 122 8.59 -20.77 1.68
N VAL A 123 7.69 -20.33 0.80
CA VAL A 123 7.99 -19.47 -0.35
C VAL A 123 7.07 -18.25 -0.31
N THR A 124 7.61 -17.08 -0.59
CA THR A 124 6.87 -15.81 -0.67
C THR A 124 7.16 -15.15 -2.02
N LEU A 125 6.11 -14.93 -2.79
CA LEU A 125 6.12 -14.18 -4.05
C LEU A 125 5.55 -12.79 -3.77
N VAL A 126 6.36 -11.74 -3.89
CA VAL A 126 5.95 -10.37 -3.61
C VAL A 126 5.34 -9.75 -4.86
N THR A 127 4.17 -9.12 -4.73
CA THR A 127 3.48 -8.46 -5.85
C THR A 127 3.38 -6.95 -5.62
N PRO A 128 3.45 -6.11 -6.67
CA PRO A 128 3.36 -4.65 -6.54
C PRO A 128 1.91 -4.13 -6.34
N PHE A 129 0.94 -5.04 -6.26
CA PHE A 129 -0.48 -4.83 -5.99
C PHE A 129 -0.96 -5.92 -5.02
N PRO A 130 -1.99 -5.67 -4.19
CA PRO A 130 -2.45 -6.64 -3.21
C PRO A 130 -3.21 -7.81 -3.84
N LEU A 131 -3.15 -8.97 -3.19
CA LEU A 131 -3.95 -10.15 -3.56
C LEU A 131 -5.13 -10.31 -2.60
N SER A 132 -6.32 -10.51 -3.14
CA SER A 132 -7.50 -10.96 -2.38
C SER A 132 -7.62 -12.50 -2.45
N LEU A 133 -8.69 -13.09 -1.92
CA LEU A 133 -8.99 -14.50 -2.15
C LEU A 133 -9.28 -14.82 -3.64
N THR A 134 -9.68 -13.82 -4.42
CA THR A 134 -10.07 -13.95 -5.83
C THR A 134 -9.31 -13.05 -6.79
N ASP A 135 -8.70 -11.96 -6.34
CA ASP A 135 -8.25 -10.87 -7.21
C ASP A 135 -6.74 -10.63 -7.11
N GLY A 136 -6.14 -10.22 -8.23
CA GLY A 136 -4.70 -10.06 -8.43
C GLY A 136 -3.98 -11.34 -8.91
N TRP A 137 -4.63 -12.51 -8.84
CA TRP A 137 -3.98 -13.79 -9.14
C TRP A 137 -4.93 -14.91 -9.62
N ARG A 138 -4.33 -15.95 -10.21
CA ARG A 138 -4.92 -17.26 -10.46
C ARG A 138 -3.98 -18.40 -10.04
N ALA A 139 -4.52 -19.54 -9.63
CA ALA A 139 -3.73 -20.75 -9.38
C ALA A 139 -4.39 -22.03 -9.89
N SER A 140 -3.59 -22.88 -10.53
CA SER A 140 -3.97 -24.20 -11.02
C SER A 140 -2.82 -25.21 -10.85
N GLU A 141 -3.16 -26.49 -10.84
CA GLU A 141 -2.19 -27.57 -11.03
C GLU A 141 -2.37 -28.21 -12.41
N ALA A 142 -1.29 -28.77 -12.95
CA ALA A 142 -1.32 -29.62 -14.13
C ALA A 142 -0.33 -30.77 -14.00
N THR A 143 -0.54 -31.85 -14.75
CA THR A 143 0.46 -32.89 -14.99
C THR A 143 1.01 -32.68 -16.39
N VAL A 144 2.32 -32.41 -16.51
CA VAL A 144 2.98 -32.24 -17.82
C VAL A 144 3.24 -33.60 -18.47
N ALA A 145 3.54 -33.62 -19.78
CA ALA A 145 3.67 -34.85 -20.57
C ALA A 145 4.73 -35.86 -20.07
N SER A 146 5.69 -35.42 -19.24
CA SER A 146 6.66 -36.29 -18.55
C SER A 146 6.09 -37.01 -17.30
N GLY A 147 4.82 -36.79 -16.96
CA GLY A 147 4.18 -37.31 -15.74
C GLY A 147 4.42 -36.47 -14.48
N ALA A 148 5.21 -35.39 -14.55
CA ALA A 148 5.46 -34.52 -13.40
C ALA A 148 4.26 -33.59 -13.11
N ARG A 149 3.94 -33.38 -11.82
CA ARG A 149 2.98 -32.36 -11.38
C ARG A 149 3.65 -30.99 -11.36
N VAL A 150 2.91 -29.94 -11.72
CA VAL A 150 3.34 -28.55 -11.64
C VAL A 150 2.26 -27.68 -11.01
N LEU A 151 2.66 -26.76 -10.13
CA LEU A 151 1.84 -25.64 -9.67
C LEU A 151 2.08 -24.44 -10.59
N ILE A 152 1.00 -23.92 -11.17
CA ILE A 152 1.00 -22.74 -12.04
C ILE A 152 0.31 -21.60 -11.30
N LEU A 153 1.03 -20.50 -11.12
CA LEU A 153 0.55 -19.28 -10.51
C LEU A 153 0.64 -18.14 -11.52
N GLU A 154 -0.40 -17.33 -11.64
CA GLU A 154 -0.44 -16.19 -12.56
C GLU A 154 -0.81 -14.95 -11.76
N PHE A 155 -0.04 -13.87 -11.93
CA PHE A 155 -0.20 -12.62 -11.20
C PHE A 155 -0.39 -11.45 -12.17
N GLY A 156 -1.35 -10.59 -11.88
CA GLY A 156 -1.59 -9.37 -12.66
C GLY A 156 -2.67 -8.50 -12.02
N PRO A 157 -2.57 -7.16 -12.09
CA PRO A 157 -3.44 -6.25 -11.35
C PRO A 157 -4.91 -6.29 -11.81
N THR A 158 -5.18 -6.88 -12.97
CA THR A 158 -6.53 -7.09 -13.55
C THR A 158 -6.97 -8.55 -13.56
N LEU A 159 -6.13 -9.49 -13.06
CA LEU A 159 -6.53 -10.89 -12.94
C LEU A 159 -7.52 -11.07 -11.81
N SER A 160 -8.56 -11.86 -12.08
CA SER A 160 -9.50 -12.38 -11.08
C SER A 160 -9.71 -13.87 -11.29
N GLY A 161 -10.07 -14.61 -10.25
CA GLY A 161 -10.32 -16.05 -10.25
C GLY A 161 -9.74 -16.78 -9.03
N GLY A 162 -8.63 -16.31 -8.47
CA GLY A 162 -7.96 -16.92 -7.32
C GLY A 162 -7.58 -18.39 -7.58
N ALA A 163 -7.67 -19.23 -6.55
CA ALA A 163 -7.46 -20.67 -6.74
C ALA A 163 -8.62 -21.32 -7.51
N SER A 164 -8.25 -22.14 -8.50
CA SER A 164 -9.16 -23.04 -9.21
C SER A 164 -9.97 -23.94 -8.25
N PRO A 165 -11.16 -24.44 -8.65
CA PRO A 165 -12.02 -25.22 -7.76
C PRO A 165 -11.32 -26.39 -7.04
N ALA A 166 -10.39 -27.07 -7.72
CA ALA A 166 -9.60 -28.17 -7.16
C ALA A 166 -8.61 -27.73 -6.06
N LEU A 167 -8.18 -26.46 -6.06
CA LEU A 167 -7.19 -25.92 -5.12
C LEU A 167 -7.81 -25.08 -3.98
N ARG A 168 -9.13 -24.84 -3.98
CA ARG A 168 -9.77 -24.03 -2.93
C ARG A 168 -9.57 -24.55 -1.51
N ALA A 169 -9.49 -25.87 -1.34
CA ALA A 169 -9.28 -26.51 -0.03
C ALA A 169 -7.89 -26.25 0.55
N VAL A 170 -6.90 -25.89 -0.27
CA VAL A 170 -5.54 -25.55 0.17
C VAL A 170 -5.29 -24.03 0.23
N VAL A 171 -6.33 -23.20 0.04
CA VAL A 171 -6.23 -21.75 0.26
C VAL A 171 -6.61 -21.39 1.69
N HIS A 172 -5.77 -20.61 2.35
CA HIS A 172 -6.00 -20.14 3.71
C HIS A 172 -5.79 -18.63 3.81
N THR A 173 -6.63 -17.94 4.58
CA THR A 173 -6.37 -16.55 4.98
C THR A 173 -5.24 -16.53 6.00
N SER A 174 -4.15 -15.80 5.72
CA SER A 174 -2.99 -15.75 6.62
C SER A 174 -3.32 -15.06 7.94
N VAL A 175 -3.52 -15.83 9.01
CA VAL A 175 -3.30 -15.35 10.38
C VAL A 175 -1.78 -15.34 10.60
N PRO A 176 -1.17 -14.26 11.14
CA PRO A 176 0.26 -14.26 11.44
C PRO A 176 0.60 -15.33 12.47
N ALA A 177 1.46 -16.28 12.11
CA ALA A 177 2.02 -17.21 13.08
C ALA A 177 2.90 -16.44 14.08
N SER A 178 2.65 -16.64 15.37
CA SER A 178 3.43 -16.01 16.44
C SER A 178 4.88 -16.49 16.42
N THR A 179 5.82 -15.62 16.05
CA THR A 179 7.25 -15.92 16.09
C THR A 179 7.73 -16.06 17.55
N PRO A 180 8.39 -17.15 17.95
CA PRO A 180 9.00 -17.23 19.27
C PRO A 180 10.18 -16.24 19.38
N ALA A 181 10.38 -15.68 20.57
CA ALA A 181 11.40 -14.66 20.81
C ALA A 181 12.82 -15.23 20.62
N VAL A 182 13.58 -14.66 19.67
CA VAL A 182 15.02 -14.88 19.56
C VAL A 182 15.74 -13.83 20.39
N THR A 183 16.23 -14.23 21.56
CA THR A 183 17.07 -13.38 22.41
C THR A 183 18.47 -13.27 21.81
N LEU A 184 18.70 -12.27 20.96
CA LEU A 184 20.06 -11.89 20.53
C LEU A 184 20.70 -10.99 21.58
N ALA A 185 21.66 -11.54 22.32
CA ALA A 185 22.52 -10.77 23.20
C ALA A 185 23.51 -9.94 22.37
N LEU A 186 23.31 -8.62 22.34
CA LEU A 186 24.23 -7.66 21.72
C LEU A 186 25.30 -7.24 22.74
N THR A 187 26.47 -7.87 22.68
CA THR A 187 27.68 -7.42 23.38
C THR A 187 28.72 -6.91 22.38
N ALA A 188 28.63 -5.62 22.05
CA ALA A 188 29.71 -4.84 21.42
C ALA A 188 29.60 -3.38 21.90
N PRO A 189 30.72 -2.66 22.11
CA PRO A 189 30.71 -1.41 22.85
C PRO A 189 30.11 -0.24 22.06
N VAL A 190 29.32 0.57 22.75
CA VAL A 190 28.77 1.83 22.22
C VAL A 190 29.89 2.87 22.16
N ASN A 191 30.20 3.38 20.97
CA ASN A 191 30.90 4.65 20.79
C ASN A 191 30.66 5.24 19.39
N SER A 192 29.53 5.93 19.24
CA SER A 192 29.30 7.13 18.40
C SER A 192 27.79 7.30 18.18
N THR A 193 27.35 8.56 18.14
CA THR A 193 25.94 8.93 18.02
C THR A 193 25.45 8.81 16.59
N LEU A 194 24.32 8.12 16.39
CA LEU A 194 23.64 8.00 15.09
C LEU A 194 23.13 9.36 14.53
N ALA A 195 23.31 10.45 15.27
CA ALA A 195 22.99 11.81 14.86
C ALA A 195 23.93 12.34 13.76
N ASP A 196 25.18 11.85 13.71
CA ASP A 196 26.25 12.40 12.88
C ASP A 196 26.35 11.75 11.48
N GLN A 197 25.38 10.92 11.10
CA GLN A 197 25.28 10.30 9.76
C GLN A 197 24.10 10.82 8.91
N LEU A 198 23.45 11.90 9.34
CA LEU A 198 22.54 12.65 8.48
C LEU A 198 23.34 13.62 7.60
N PRO A 199 23.01 13.79 6.30
CA PRO A 199 23.69 14.75 5.45
C PRO A 199 23.65 16.17 6.05
N PRO A 200 24.73 16.97 5.93
CA PRO A 200 24.73 18.36 6.37
C PRO A 200 23.56 19.12 5.75
N GLY A 201 22.85 19.90 6.57
CA GLY A 201 21.68 20.63 6.10
C GLY A 201 22.07 21.72 5.11
N ASP A 202 21.31 21.82 4.01
CA ASP A 202 21.14 23.11 3.34
C ASP A 202 20.53 24.07 4.38
N ALA A 203 21.30 25.07 4.78
CA ALA A 203 20.88 26.05 5.76
C ALA A 203 19.84 27.00 5.16
N VAL A 204 18.57 26.56 5.13
CA VAL A 204 17.45 27.50 5.11
C VAL A 204 17.56 28.34 6.39
N PRO A 205 17.71 29.67 6.31
CA PRO A 205 17.73 30.51 7.50
C PRO A 205 16.47 30.22 8.32
N PRO A 206 16.56 30.03 9.64
CA PRO A 206 15.39 29.72 10.45
C PRO A 206 14.35 30.83 10.22
N PRO A 207 13.11 30.50 9.79
CA PRO A 207 12.10 31.52 9.55
C PRO A 207 11.86 32.32 10.84
N PRO A 208 11.49 33.62 10.73
CA PRO A 208 11.18 34.43 11.90
C PRO A 208 10.16 33.72 12.79
N ARG A 209 10.39 33.75 14.11
CA ARG A 209 9.63 32.98 15.10
C ARG A 209 8.11 33.14 14.87
N GLY A 210 7.44 32.07 14.47
CA GLY A 210 5.99 32.00 14.36
C GLY A 210 5.42 31.74 12.96
N SER A 211 6.21 31.77 11.88
CA SER A 211 5.74 31.36 10.54
C SER A 211 6.32 30.02 10.09
N LEU A 212 5.43 29.11 9.67
CA LEU A 212 5.83 27.97 8.84
C LEU A 212 6.28 28.49 7.48
N PRO A 213 7.36 27.94 6.89
CA PRO A 213 7.78 28.37 5.56
C PRO A 213 6.71 27.93 4.53
N PRO A 214 6.42 28.75 3.51
CA PRO A 214 5.34 28.45 2.57
C PRO A 214 5.65 27.15 1.81
N PRO A 215 4.63 26.29 1.57
CA PRO A 215 4.80 25.12 0.74
C PRO A 215 5.15 25.52 -0.70
N ALA A 216 5.70 24.57 -1.46
CA ALA A 216 5.86 24.75 -2.90
C ALA A 216 4.51 25.13 -3.54
N PRO A 217 4.46 26.07 -4.50
CA PRO A 217 3.26 26.32 -5.27
C PRO A 217 2.73 25.02 -5.88
N ALA A 218 1.41 24.85 -5.86
CA ALA A 218 0.76 23.74 -6.55
C ALA A 218 1.25 23.65 -8.01
N LEU A 219 1.23 22.45 -8.59
CA LEU A 219 1.45 22.31 -10.02
C LEU A 219 0.33 23.07 -10.76
N PRO A 220 0.63 23.91 -11.77
CA PRO A 220 -0.40 24.65 -12.50
C PRO A 220 -1.43 23.71 -13.11
N ASP A 221 -2.72 24.03 -12.97
CA ASP A 221 -3.83 23.23 -13.48
C ASP A 221 -3.86 21.77 -12.96
N HIS A 222 -3.27 21.52 -11.77
CA HIS A 222 -3.27 20.19 -11.15
C HIS A 222 -4.68 19.78 -10.73
N ASP A 223 -5.27 18.91 -11.53
CA ASP A 223 -6.49 18.20 -11.22
C ASP A 223 -6.25 17.22 -10.06
N THR A 224 -6.65 17.60 -8.84
CA THR A 224 -6.56 16.73 -7.65
C THR A 224 -7.46 15.50 -7.74
N GLU A 225 -8.41 15.45 -8.69
CA GLU A 225 -9.25 14.28 -8.91
C GLU A 225 -8.60 13.19 -9.77
N LYS A 226 -7.53 13.52 -10.50
CA LYS A 226 -6.83 12.57 -11.38
C LYS A 226 -5.47 12.17 -10.81
N PRO A 227 -5.17 10.87 -10.68
CA PRO A 227 -3.82 10.40 -10.39
C PRO A 227 -2.84 10.89 -11.46
N SER A 228 -1.58 11.11 -11.07
CA SER A 228 -0.52 11.50 -12.00
C SER A 228 -0.39 10.50 -13.16
N ALA A 229 -0.46 11.02 -14.40
CA ALA A 229 -0.40 10.21 -15.59
C ALA A 229 0.97 9.51 -15.72
N LEU A 230 1.00 8.18 -15.60
CA LEU A 230 2.20 7.35 -15.68
C LEU A 230 2.84 7.32 -17.08
N ALA A 231 2.16 7.85 -18.10
CA ALA A 231 2.73 8.10 -19.41
C ALA A 231 2.03 9.30 -20.06
N GLY A 232 2.70 9.93 -21.01
CA GLY A 232 2.15 11.05 -21.77
C GLY A 232 3.06 11.47 -22.91
N GLN A 233 2.62 12.47 -23.69
CA GLN A 233 3.36 12.97 -24.84
C GLN A 233 3.28 14.50 -24.90
N ALA A 234 4.41 15.15 -25.14
CA ALA A 234 4.51 16.58 -25.37
C ALA A 234 3.75 16.98 -26.64
N GLN A 235 3.11 18.15 -26.61
CA GLN A 235 2.35 18.67 -27.76
C GLN A 235 3.26 18.93 -28.97
N GLY A 236 2.68 18.90 -30.18
CA GLY A 236 3.40 19.13 -31.43
C GLY A 236 4.00 17.87 -32.07
N ALA A 237 4.59 18.03 -33.25
CA ALA A 237 5.18 16.94 -34.02
C ALA A 237 6.60 16.59 -33.53
N ALA A 238 6.95 15.31 -33.53
CA ALA A 238 8.27 14.84 -33.12
C ALA A 238 9.38 15.40 -34.02
N GLN A 239 10.41 15.98 -33.41
CA GLN A 239 11.55 16.56 -34.10
C GLN A 239 12.76 15.61 -34.04
N ALA A 240 13.26 15.16 -35.19
CA ALA A 240 14.40 14.25 -35.25
C ALA A 240 15.67 14.87 -34.63
N GLY A 241 16.31 14.16 -33.70
CA GLY A 241 17.51 14.63 -33.00
C GLY A 241 17.28 15.71 -31.93
N ALA A 242 16.02 16.00 -31.56
CA ALA A 242 15.71 17.03 -30.57
C ALA A 242 16.35 16.76 -29.21
N LEU A 243 17.08 17.75 -28.70
CA LEU A 243 17.87 17.59 -27.47
C LEU A 243 17.03 17.75 -26.20
N LEU A 244 17.07 16.76 -25.32
CA LEU A 244 16.61 16.92 -23.94
C LEU A 244 17.75 17.53 -23.10
N GLY A 245 17.50 18.71 -22.52
CA GLY A 245 18.43 19.36 -21.60
C GLY A 245 18.51 18.69 -20.24
N ALA A 246 19.45 19.14 -19.40
CA ALA A 246 19.51 18.75 -17.99
C ALA A 246 18.22 19.15 -17.24
N PRO A 247 17.82 18.41 -16.19
CA PRO A 247 16.59 18.70 -15.47
C PRO A 247 16.71 20.01 -14.69
N ARG A 248 15.66 20.84 -14.69
CA ARG A 248 15.56 21.97 -13.76
C ARG A 248 15.11 21.45 -12.40
N VAL A 249 15.71 21.92 -11.32
CA VAL A 249 15.34 21.52 -9.95
C VAL A 249 15.00 22.74 -9.10
N GLY A 250 13.79 22.76 -8.53
CA GLY A 250 13.34 23.73 -7.54
C GLY A 250 13.25 23.09 -6.17
N LYS A 251 14.11 23.51 -5.23
CA LYS A 251 14.05 23.09 -3.82
C LYS A 251 13.01 23.94 -3.09
N ASN A 252 12.08 23.32 -2.36
CA ASN A 252 11.11 23.98 -1.51
C ASN A 252 11.10 23.29 -0.12
N PRO A 253 10.53 23.93 0.92
CA PRO A 253 10.43 23.32 2.25
C PRO A 253 9.70 21.96 2.20
N GLY A 254 10.42 20.87 2.50
CA GLY A 254 9.90 19.50 2.51
C GLY A 254 9.39 18.99 1.17
N LEU A 255 9.78 19.61 0.04
CA LEU A 255 9.35 19.21 -1.30
C LEU A 255 10.39 19.64 -2.36
N THR A 256 10.82 18.71 -3.21
CA THR A 256 11.68 19.02 -4.36
C THR A 256 10.93 18.83 -5.67
N ARG A 257 10.89 19.86 -6.52
CA ARG A 257 10.30 19.81 -7.87
C ARG A 257 11.39 19.59 -8.90
N VAL A 258 11.29 18.54 -9.70
CA VAL A 258 12.11 18.28 -10.88
C VAL A 258 11.29 18.57 -12.13
N VAL A 259 11.85 19.27 -13.12
CA VAL A 259 11.16 19.58 -14.38
C VAL A 259 12.02 19.15 -15.57
N LEU A 260 11.43 18.36 -16.47
CA LEU A 260 12.01 18.03 -17.77
C LEU A 260 11.33 18.88 -18.86
N ASP A 261 12.11 19.69 -19.58
CA ASP A 261 11.64 20.47 -20.73
C ASP A 261 11.63 19.60 -21.99
N LEU A 262 10.51 18.90 -22.18
CA LEU A 262 10.29 17.96 -23.27
C LEU A 262 10.11 18.69 -24.62
N PRO A 263 10.93 18.39 -25.65
CA PRO A 263 10.70 18.87 -27.02
C PRO A 263 9.34 18.43 -27.58
N PRO A 264 8.85 19.09 -28.65
CA PRO A 264 7.62 18.70 -29.33
C PRO A 264 7.58 17.21 -29.70
N GLY A 265 6.42 16.58 -29.46
CA GLY A 265 6.17 15.17 -29.76
C GLY A 265 6.94 14.13 -28.91
N ALA A 266 7.81 14.55 -27.98
CA ALA A 266 8.52 13.62 -27.09
C ALA A 266 7.56 12.92 -26.12
N ALA A 267 7.66 11.60 -26.01
CA ALA A 267 6.81 10.79 -25.12
C ALA A 267 7.57 10.31 -23.88
N TYR A 268 6.89 10.23 -22.74
CA TYR A 268 7.47 9.79 -21.47
C TYR A 268 6.68 8.65 -20.81
N ARG A 269 7.36 7.84 -19.99
CA ARG A 269 6.77 6.90 -19.04
C ARG A 269 7.43 7.06 -17.66
N LEU A 270 6.63 7.07 -16.60
CA LEU A 270 7.05 7.12 -15.20
C LEU A 270 7.01 5.70 -14.60
N VAL A 271 8.12 5.29 -14.01
CA VAL A 271 8.31 3.95 -13.41
C VAL A 271 8.91 4.12 -12.02
N PRO A 272 8.09 4.12 -10.94
CA PRO A 272 8.59 4.08 -9.57
C PRO A 272 9.27 2.73 -9.29
N THR A 273 10.50 2.75 -8.79
CA THR A 273 11.32 1.54 -8.56
C THR A 273 11.54 1.22 -7.08
N GLY A 274 10.72 1.81 -6.19
CA GLY A 274 10.86 1.69 -4.74
C GLY A 274 11.88 2.68 -4.15
N VAL A 275 13.03 2.91 -4.78
CA VAL A 275 14.08 3.86 -4.29
C VAL A 275 14.38 5.01 -5.26
N ALA A 276 13.75 5.01 -6.43
CA ALA A 276 13.88 6.06 -7.43
C ALA A 276 12.58 6.16 -8.25
N LEU A 277 12.43 7.27 -8.98
CA LEU A 277 11.52 7.36 -10.12
C LEU A 277 12.34 7.34 -11.40
N ARG A 278 12.15 6.33 -12.24
CA ARG A 278 12.69 6.34 -13.61
C ARG A 278 11.68 7.03 -14.53
N VAL A 279 12.15 7.97 -15.32
CA VAL A 279 11.41 8.58 -16.43
C VAL A 279 12.05 8.09 -17.72
N GLU A 280 11.35 7.24 -18.46
CA GLU A 280 11.77 6.76 -19.78
C GLU A 280 11.26 7.79 -20.79
N VAL A 281 12.16 8.57 -21.41
CA VAL A 281 11.80 9.60 -22.40
C VAL A 281 12.22 9.13 -23.79
N THR A 282 11.33 9.25 -24.77
CA THR A 282 11.49 8.78 -26.16
C THR A 282 11.22 9.90 -27.16
N GLY A 283 11.78 9.78 -28.36
CA GLY A 283 11.72 10.83 -29.38
C GLY A 283 12.67 12.01 -29.11
N VAL A 284 13.71 11.77 -28.31
CA VAL A 284 14.73 12.76 -27.93
C VAL A 284 16.13 12.17 -28.04
N SER A 285 17.13 13.05 -28.16
CA SER A 285 18.54 12.72 -27.94
C SER A 285 19.04 13.41 -26.68
N ALA A 286 19.91 12.76 -25.91
CA ALA A 286 20.54 13.34 -24.74
C ALA A 286 21.96 12.79 -24.55
N ALA A 287 22.84 13.59 -23.97
CA ALA A 287 24.14 13.11 -23.48
C ALA A 287 23.96 12.37 -22.14
N ALA A 288 24.92 11.51 -21.80
CA ALA A 288 25.02 10.97 -20.44
C ALA A 288 25.40 12.10 -19.48
N LEU A 289 24.52 12.39 -18.51
CA LEU A 289 24.65 13.49 -17.55
C LEU A 289 24.21 13.01 -16.17
N ALA A 290 24.68 13.63 -15.10
CA ALA A 290 24.25 13.32 -13.75
C ALA A 290 24.38 14.52 -12.80
N GLY A 291 23.59 14.51 -11.72
CA GLY A 291 23.69 15.42 -10.58
C GLY A 291 23.59 14.64 -9.27
N GLN A 292 24.30 15.11 -8.24
CA GLN A 292 24.37 14.50 -6.91
C GLN A 292 24.16 15.58 -5.85
N ASN A 293 23.89 15.19 -4.60
CA ASN A 293 23.65 16.10 -3.47
C ASN A 293 22.56 17.14 -3.77
N ILE A 294 21.47 16.70 -4.41
CA ILE A 294 20.44 17.59 -4.94
C ILE A 294 19.55 18.13 -3.82
N SER A 295 18.91 17.27 -3.03
CA SER A 295 18.09 17.64 -1.87
C SER A 295 17.83 16.43 -0.94
N PRO A 296 17.15 16.62 0.21
CA PRO A 296 16.68 15.51 1.02
C PRO A 296 15.69 14.60 0.30
N GLU A 297 14.75 15.13 -0.51
CA GLU A 297 13.71 14.33 -1.18
C GLU A 297 14.21 13.67 -2.47
N VAL A 298 15.12 14.31 -3.20
CA VAL A 298 15.80 13.78 -4.40
C VAL A 298 17.29 13.85 -4.15
N ARG A 299 17.95 12.72 -3.91
CA ARG A 299 19.39 12.68 -3.61
C ARG A 299 20.24 12.97 -4.85
N ALA A 300 19.83 12.42 -5.99
CA ALA A 300 20.60 12.44 -7.23
C ALA A 300 19.71 12.25 -8.47
N TRP A 301 20.25 12.59 -9.64
CA TRP A 301 19.67 12.23 -10.93
C TRP A 301 20.72 11.76 -11.93
N ARG A 302 20.35 10.87 -12.86
CA ARG A 302 21.22 10.36 -13.93
C ARG A 302 20.44 10.23 -15.24
N TYR A 303 21.05 10.64 -16.34
CA TYR A 303 20.61 10.41 -17.72
C TYR A 303 21.42 9.26 -18.33
N GLU A 304 20.72 8.25 -18.84
CA GLU A 304 21.28 7.07 -19.51
C GLU A 304 20.71 7.03 -20.94
N PRO A 305 21.48 7.47 -21.96
CA PRO A 305 21.00 7.50 -23.33
C PRO A 305 20.64 6.12 -23.87
N THR A 306 19.60 6.05 -24.70
CA THR A 306 19.12 4.82 -25.35
C THR A 306 18.99 5.04 -26.87
N ALA A 307 18.76 3.98 -27.64
CA ALA A 307 18.72 4.04 -29.10
C ALA A 307 17.61 4.94 -29.69
N GLY A 308 16.62 5.36 -28.89
CA GLY A 308 15.52 6.24 -29.32
C GLY A 308 15.10 7.26 -28.26
N GLY A 309 15.96 7.56 -27.28
CA GLY A 309 15.57 8.30 -26.10
C GLY A 309 16.64 8.36 -25.00
N VAL A 310 16.17 8.53 -23.76
CA VAL A 310 17.00 8.57 -22.55
C VAL A 310 16.20 8.08 -21.34
N ASN A 311 16.82 7.25 -20.50
CA ASN A 311 16.29 6.91 -19.19
C ASN A 311 16.82 7.93 -18.17
N VAL A 312 15.92 8.68 -17.54
CA VAL A 312 16.23 9.63 -16.48
C VAL A 312 15.89 8.98 -15.14
N THR A 313 16.90 8.57 -14.37
CA THR A 313 16.70 8.03 -13.01
C THR A 313 16.78 9.16 -12.00
N LEU A 314 15.73 9.35 -11.19
CA LEU A 314 15.65 10.32 -10.10
C LEU A 314 15.68 9.56 -8.76
N LEU A 315 16.84 9.50 -8.11
CA LEU A 315 17.06 8.76 -6.86
C LEU A 315 16.50 9.53 -5.67
N THR A 316 15.64 8.91 -4.85
CA THR A 316 14.90 9.62 -3.79
C THR A 316 15.47 9.44 -2.39
N GLY A 317 15.08 10.37 -1.51
CA GLY A 317 15.41 10.39 -0.09
C GLY A 317 14.79 9.25 0.70
N THR A 318 13.53 8.99 0.37
CA THR A 318 12.63 8.01 0.98
C THR A 318 12.10 7.07 -0.09
N PRO A 319 11.58 5.88 0.29
CA PRO A 319 10.96 4.99 -0.67
C PRO A 319 9.74 5.60 -1.38
N LEU A 320 9.51 5.20 -2.62
CA LEU A 320 8.34 5.57 -3.43
C LEU A 320 7.42 4.36 -3.63
N THR A 321 6.13 4.62 -3.78
CA THR A 321 5.18 3.64 -4.31
C THR A 321 4.50 4.17 -5.58
N GLY A 322 3.55 3.44 -6.16
CA GLY A 322 2.72 3.96 -7.25
C GLY A 322 1.82 5.14 -6.86
N ARG A 323 1.71 5.48 -5.56
CA ARG A 323 0.84 6.56 -5.04
C ARG A 323 1.43 7.41 -3.90
N SER A 324 2.69 7.17 -3.52
CA SER A 324 3.31 7.81 -2.35
C SER A 324 4.70 8.32 -2.69
N GLY A 325 5.05 9.46 -2.10
CA GLY A 325 6.38 10.07 -2.19
C GLY A 325 6.59 11.01 -3.39
N TRP A 326 5.68 11.00 -4.37
CA TRP A 326 5.79 11.79 -5.60
C TRP A 326 4.41 12.09 -6.23
N ARG A 327 4.36 13.12 -7.09
CA ARG A 327 3.28 13.37 -8.07
C ARG A 327 3.88 14.01 -9.32
N ALA A 328 3.24 13.85 -10.48
CA ALA A 328 3.70 14.43 -11.74
C ALA A 328 2.55 14.98 -12.59
N GLN A 329 2.87 16.00 -13.39
CA GLN A 329 1.98 16.59 -14.38
C GLN A 329 2.77 17.04 -15.61
N LEU A 330 2.21 16.77 -16.80
CA LEU A 330 2.67 17.39 -18.04
C LEU A 330 1.98 18.75 -18.19
N VAL A 331 2.74 19.82 -18.12
CA VAL A 331 2.26 21.19 -18.34
C VAL A 331 2.54 21.58 -19.80
N PRO A 332 1.59 22.18 -20.54
CA PRO A 332 1.82 22.66 -21.91
C PRO A 332 2.97 23.69 -22.02
N PRO A 333 3.43 24.01 -23.24
CA PRO A 333 4.39 25.08 -23.45
C PRO A 333 3.89 26.44 -22.95
N LEU A 334 4.83 27.34 -22.59
CA LEU A 334 4.52 28.76 -22.36
C LEU A 334 4.52 29.51 -23.69
N GLU A 335 3.89 30.68 -23.71
CA GLU A 335 4.07 31.65 -24.78
C GLU A 335 5.56 31.93 -25.00
N GLY A 336 6.01 31.86 -26.27
CA GLY A 336 7.43 31.96 -26.64
C GLY A 336 8.25 30.66 -26.50
N SER A 337 7.64 29.52 -26.17
CA SER A 337 8.32 28.21 -26.14
C SER A 337 7.49 27.13 -26.85
N ASP A 338 8.16 26.16 -27.46
CA ASP A 338 7.55 24.94 -28.02
C ASP A 338 7.62 23.74 -27.05
N ARG A 339 8.32 23.87 -25.92
CA ARG A 339 8.59 22.76 -25.00
C ARG A 339 7.51 22.57 -23.96
N SER A 340 6.97 21.35 -23.90
CA SER A 340 6.13 20.93 -22.77
C SER A 340 7.00 20.67 -21.54
N ARG A 341 6.44 20.80 -20.34
CA ARG A 341 7.17 20.68 -19.07
C ARG A 341 6.60 19.53 -18.27
N LEU A 342 7.31 18.40 -18.21
CA LEU A 342 6.99 17.34 -17.26
C LEU A 342 7.52 17.74 -15.90
N ALA A 343 6.63 18.23 -15.03
CA ALA A 343 6.95 18.67 -13.69
C ALA A 343 6.58 17.58 -12.68
N ILE A 344 7.52 17.23 -11.80
CA ILE A 344 7.44 16.12 -10.87
C ILE A 344 7.80 16.65 -9.47
N ASP A 345 6.87 16.59 -8.53
CA ASP A 345 7.12 16.89 -7.12
C ASP A 345 7.50 15.62 -6.37
N PHE A 346 8.50 15.72 -5.49
CA PHE A 346 8.92 14.69 -4.56
C PHE A 346 8.83 15.20 -3.12
N SER A 347 8.20 14.41 -2.26
CA SER A 347 8.13 14.63 -0.81
C SER A 347 7.56 13.37 -0.16
N PRO A 348 8.13 12.86 0.94
CA PRO A 348 7.53 11.72 1.66
C PRO A 348 6.11 12.01 2.13
N ALA A 349 5.76 13.28 2.36
CA ALA A 349 4.42 13.71 2.76
C ALA A 349 3.38 13.76 1.62
N LEU A 350 3.73 13.41 0.37
CA LEU A 350 2.76 13.35 -0.72
C LEU A 350 1.84 12.13 -0.58
N ALA A 351 0.55 12.42 -0.40
CA ALA A 351 -0.54 11.47 -0.29
C ALA A 351 -1.42 11.45 -1.57
N ASP A 352 -2.26 10.41 -1.69
CA ASP A 352 -3.32 10.27 -2.69
C ASP A 352 -4.51 11.17 -2.32
N LEU A 353 -4.70 12.25 -3.10
CA LEU A 353 -5.77 13.24 -2.91
C LEU A 353 -7.01 13.00 -3.79
N THR A 354 -7.06 11.88 -4.52
CA THR A 354 -8.15 11.64 -5.48
C THR A 354 -9.48 11.34 -4.75
N PRO A 355 -10.65 11.86 -5.18
CA PRO A 355 -11.92 11.61 -4.50
C PRO A 355 -12.22 10.12 -4.30
N LEU A 356 -12.84 9.78 -3.17
CA LEU A 356 -13.38 8.44 -2.96
C LEU A 356 -14.47 8.13 -3.99
N LYS A 357 -14.30 7.02 -4.72
CA LYS A 357 -15.32 6.51 -5.64
C LYS A 357 -16.59 6.14 -4.88
N PRO A 358 -17.78 6.16 -5.51
CA PRO A 358 -19.03 5.79 -4.86
C PRO A 358 -18.99 4.43 -4.15
N GLY A 359 -18.37 3.41 -4.75
CA GLY A 359 -18.21 2.08 -4.14
C GLY A 359 -17.21 2.03 -2.96
N GLU A 360 -16.22 2.93 -2.91
CA GLU A 360 -15.26 3.02 -1.81
C GLU A 360 -15.90 3.64 -0.56
N ARG A 361 -16.93 4.49 -0.72
CA ARG A 361 -17.75 5.06 0.36
C ARG A 361 -18.69 4.04 1.02
N VAL A 362 -18.97 2.91 0.36
CA VAL A 362 -19.82 1.84 0.90
C VAL A 362 -18.95 0.88 1.73
N VAL A 363 -18.82 1.17 3.03
CA VAL A 363 -18.23 0.22 3.99
C VAL A 363 -19.23 -0.91 4.23
N ALA A 364 -19.30 -1.83 3.26
CA ALA A 364 -20.24 -2.95 3.29
C ALA A 364 -19.99 -3.81 4.55
N ALA A 365 -21.00 -3.86 5.41
CA ALA A 365 -21.26 -4.72 6.57
C ALA A 365 -20.06 -5.27 7.37
N VAL A 366 -20.11 -5.09 8.70
CA VAL A 366 -19.50 -6.09 9.60
C VAL A 366 -20.40 -7.34 9.52
N PRO A 367 -19.94 -8.50 9.01
CA PRO A 367 -20.74 -9.72 9.11
C PRO A 367 -20.90 -10.08 10.59
N PRO A 368 -22.12 -10.48 11.05
CA PRO A 368 -22.28 -10.97 12.41
C PRO A 368 -21.34 -12.16 12.62
N LEU A 369 -20.66 -12.18 13.78
CA LEU A 369 -19.66 -13.19 14.13
C LEU A 369 -20.21 -14.60 13.87
N GLN A 370 -19.71 -15.26 12.82
CA GLN A 370 -20.18 -16.60 12.47
C GLN A 370 -19.72 -17.57 13.55
N THR A 371 -20.65 -17.97 14.40
CA THR A 371 -20.42 -18.97 15.43
C THR A 371 -20.07 -20.30 14.79
N MET A 372 -18.98 -20.91 15.25
CA MET A 372 -18.59 -22.26 14.83
C MET A 372 -19.72 -23.26 15.12
N ARG A 373 -19.90 -24.25 14.24
CA ARG A 373 -20.97 -25.25 14.36
C ARG A 373 -20.81 -26.03 15.67
N GLY A 374 -21.73 -25.79 16.62
CA GLY A 374 -21.78 -26.45 17.92
C GLY A 374 -22.48 -25.63 19.01
N THR A 375 -22.46 -24.30 18.93
CA THR A 375 -23.00 -23.38 19.95
C THR A 375 -24.30 -22.69 19.56
N ALA A 376 -25.16 -23.35 18.78
CA ALA A 376 -26.32 -22.74 18.12
C ALA A 376 -27.30 -21.99 19.06
N LEU A 377 -27.44 -22.41 20.32
CA LEU A 377 -28.34 -21.75 21.28
C LEU A 377 -27.76 -20.47 21.90
N LEU A 378 -26.43 -20.35 22.01
CA LEU A 378 -25.76 -19.11 22.43
C LEU A 378 -25.55 -18.16 21.24
N ALA A 379 -25.38 -18.72 20.03
CA ALA A 379 -25.30 -17.96 18.79
C ALA A 379 -26.52 -17.05 18.57
N SER A 380 -27.72 -17.52 18.90
CA SER A 380 -28.97 -16.75 18.79
C SER A 380 -29.00 -15.48 19.65
N PHE A 381 -28.18 -15.39 20.70
CA PHE A 381 -28.00 -14.16 21.49
C PHE A 381 -26.82 -13.32 21.00
N ALA A 382 -25.75 -13.95 20.49
CA ALA A 382 -24.60 -13.26 19.92
C ALA A 382 -24.92 -12.52 18.59
N THR A 383 -25.94 -12.97 17.85
CA THR A 383 -26.44 -12.29 16.64
C THR A 383 -27.28 -11.02 16.91
N MET A 384 -27.47 -10.64 18.17
CA MET A 384 -28.34 -9.52 18.57
C MET A 384 -27.60 -8.26 19.06
N VAL A 385 -26.25 -8.29 19.15
CA VAL A 385 -25.47 -7.19 19.73
C VAL A 385 -24.71 -6.43 18.64
N GLN A 386 -25.12 -5.18 18.42
CA GLN A 386 -24.40 -4.22 17.60
C GLN A 386 -23.02 -3.93 18.25
N PRO A 387 -21.88 -4.14 17.56
CA PRO A 387 -20.57 -3.90 18.16
C PRO A 387 -20.39 -2.41 18.47
N ARG A 388 -19.96 -2.10 19.69
CA ARG A 388 -19.71 -0.73 20.15
C ARG A 388 -18.24 -0.36 20.04
N VAL A 389 -17.98 0.80 19.44
CA VAL A 389 -16.64 1.38 19.29
C VAL A 389 -16.68 2.82 19.80
N VAL A 390 -15.73 3.18 20.66
CA VAL A 390 -15.54 4.58 21.08
C VAL A 390 -14.51 5.23 20.15
N ILE A 391 -14.89 6.36 19.56
CA ILE A 391 -14.00 7.24 18.81
C ILE A 391 -13.80 8.52 19.62
N ASP A 392 -12.54 8.88 19.86
CA ASP A 392 -12.15 10.06 20.62
C ASP A 392 -11.50 11.10 19.69
N PRO A 393 -12.25 12.09 19.19
CA PRO A 393 -11.63 13.24 18.55
C PRO A 393 -10.86 14.05 19.59
N GLY A 394 -9.53 14.04 19.47
CA GLY A 394 -8.61 14.66 20.41
C GLY A 394 -8.90 16.13 20.65
N HIS A 395 -8.52 16.62 21.84
CA HIS A 395 -8.67 18.03 22.26
C HIS A 395 -10.15 18.50 22.26
N GLY A 396 -10.41 19.80 22.07
CA GLY A 396 -11.75 20.39 22.07
C GLY A 396 -11.96 21.42 23.17
N GLY A 397 -12.91 22.33 23.00
CA GLY A 397 -13.20 23.38 23.98
C GLY A 397 -12.07 24.40 24.05
N ARG A 398 -11.50 24.61 25.23
CA ARG A 398 -10.40 25.55 25.47
C ARG A 398 -9.06 25.00 25.01
N ASP A 399 -8.95 23.69 24.87
CA ASP A 399 -7.77 23.00 24.36
C ASP A 399 -7.83 22.92 22.82
N PRO A 400 -7.00 23.70 22.08
CA PRO A 400 -7.00 23.67 20.62
C PRO A 400 -6.25 22.47 20.03
N GLY A 401 -5.45 21.76 20.85
CA GLY A 401 -4.39 20.89 20.35
C GLY A 401 -3.30 21.67 19.61
N ALA A 402 -2.63 20.99 18.68
CA ALA A 402 -1.65 21.61 17.81
C ALA A 402 -2.27 22.69 16.92
N VAL A 403 -1.66 23.88 16.92
CA VAL A 403 -2.01 25.00 16.04
C VAL A 403 -0.86 25.21 15.07
N GLY A 404 -1.16 25.16 13.77
CA GLY A 404 -0.18 25.30 12.70
C GLY A 404 -0.86 25.67 11.39
N SER A 405 -0.71 24.83 10.37
CA SER A 405 -1.46 24.96 9.11
C SER A 405 -2.98 24.82 9.34
N ILE A 406 -3.37 23.96 10.28
CA ILE A 406 -4.75 23.76 10.79
C ILE A 406 -4.79 23.90 12.32
N THR A 407 -5.99 23.92 12.90
CA THR A 407 -6.20 23.75 14.34
C THR A 407 -6.66 22.31 14.60
N GLU A 408 -5.87 21.54 15.35
CA GLU A 408 -6.07 20.09 15.53
C GLU A 408 -7.50 19.72 15.93
N LYS A 409 -8.05 20.35 16.98
CA LYS A 409 -9.39 20.02 17.49
C LYS A 409 -10.54 20.11 16.45
N GLN A 410 -10.35 20.86 15.37
CA GLN A 410 -11.32 21.00 14.28
C GLN A 410 -11.23 19.80 13.33
N VAL A 411 -10.01 19.46 12.89
CA VAL A 411 -9.75 18.34 11.97
C VAL A 411 -10.05 16.99 12.65
N THR A 412 -9.68 16.82 13.91
CA THR A 412 -9.97 15.57 14.64
C THR A 412 -11.48 15.34 14.78
N LEU A 413 -12.25 16.40 15.04
CA LEU A 413 -13.72 16.33 15.11
C LEU A 413 -14.35 15.97 13.76
N ASP A 414 -13.93 16.64 12.68
CA ASP A 414 -14.44 16.38 11.33
C ASP A 414 -14.19 14.92 10.91
N VAL A 415 -12.95 14.44 11.03
CA VAL A 415 -12.61 13.04 10.72
C VAL A 415 -13.38 12.07 11.61
N ALA A 416 -13.54 12.35 12.91
CA ALA A 416 -14.30 11.47 13.81
C ALA A 416 -15.80 11.40 13.45
N LEU A 417 -16.41 12.50 12.99
CA LEU A 417 -17.78 12.52 12.49
C LEU A 417 -17.94 11.67 11.22
N ARG A 418 -17.00 11.79 10.26
CA ARG A 418 -16.97 10.96 9.04
C ARG A 418 -16.79 9.47 9.37
N VAL A 419 -15.85 9.13 10.26
CA VAL A 419 -15.62 7.77 10.76
C VAL A 419 -16.89 7.21 11.41
N ARG A 420 -17.54 7.97 12.29
CA ARG A 420 -18.79 7.60 12.95
C ARG A 420 -19.87 7.24 11.93
N ASP A 421 -20.03 8.05 10.88
CA ASP A 421 -21.11 7.87 9.91
C ASP A 421 -20.85 6.67 9.00
N LEU A 422 -19.60 6.45 8.57
CA LEU A 422 -19.18 5.22 7.85
C LEU A 422 -19.40 3.96 8.70
N LEU A 423 -19.04 4.00 9.99
CA LEU A 423 -19.22 2.88 10.91
C LEU A 423 -20.69 2.59 11.22
N ARG A 424 -21.52 3.63 11.43
CA ARG A 424 -22.97 3.47 11.64
C ARG A 424 -23.67 2.90 10.41
N ALA A 425 -23.30 3.36 9.20
CA ALA A 425 -23.78 2.77 7.95
C ALA A 425 -23.36 1.29 7.79
N ALA A 426 -22.23 0.88 8.37
CA ALA A 426 -21.76 -0.51 8.42
C ALA A 426 -22.37 -1.36 9.55
N GLY A 427 -23.27 -0.81 10.37
CA GLY A 427 -23.93 -1.51 11.48
C GLY A 427 -23.15 -1.51 12.80
N VAL A 428 -22.26 -0.54 13.04
CA VAL A 428 -21.46 -0.41 14.28
C VAL A 428 -22.02 0.72 15.15
N ASP A 429 -22.13 0.50 16.47
CA ASP A 429 -22.47 1.54 17.44
C ASP A 429 -21.24 2.40 17.72
N ALA A 430 -21.00 3.37 16.83
CA ALA A 430 -19.94 4.35 16.97
C ALA A 430 -20.36 5.48 17.93
N VAL A 431 -19.74 5.51 19.10
CA VAL A 431 -19.92 6.50 20.16
C VAL A 431 -18.75 7.49 20.10
N LEU A 432 -19.03 8.80 20.05
CA LEU A 432 -17.98 9.82 20.15
C LEU A 432 -17.79 10.26 21.59
N THR A 433 -16.54 10.53 22.01
CA THR A 433 -16.29 11.23 23.29
C THR A 433 -16.83 12.66 23.27
N ARG A 434 -16.68 13.34 22.13
CA ARG A 434 -17.34 14.61 21.81
C ARG A 434 -17.80 14.62 20.35
N ASP A 435 -18.98 15.19 20.12
CA ASP A 435 -19.59 15.43 18.81
C ASP A 435 -19.72 16.93 18.50
N SER A 436 -19.12 17.78 19.33
CA SER A 436 -19.01 19.23 19.14
C SER A 436 -17.64 19.74 19.59
N ASP A 437 -17.36 21.03 19.41
CA ASP A 437 -16.19 21.69 19.98
C ASP A 437 -16.37 21.92 21.49
N ARG A 438 -16.07 20.88 22.28
CA ARG A 438 -16.09 20.91 23.75
C ARG A 438 -14.98 20.03 24.35
N GLU A 439 -14.52 20.40 25.53
CA GLU A 439 -13.81 19.50 26.46
C GLU A 439 -14.82 18.72 27.29
N LEU A 440 -14.44 17.56 27.83
CA LEU A 440 -15.29 16.85 28.82
C LEU A 440 -15.13 17.46 30.22
N HIS A 441 -14.00 18.09 30.49
CA HIS A 441 -13.69 18.74 31.75
C HIS A 441 -12.61 19.83 31.55
N PRO A 442 -12.64 20.97 32.28
CA PRO A 442 -11.65 22.03 32.12
C PRO A 442 -10.25 21.68 32.67
N ASP A 443 -10.14 20.77 33.63
CA ASP A 443 -8.84 20.14 33.96
C ASP A 443 -8.52 19.02 32.96
N LYS A 444 -7.35 19.14 32.32
CA LYS A 444 -6.91 18.24 31.25
C LYS A 444 -6.68 16.81 31.72
N THR A 445 -6.23 16.60 32.95
CA THR A 445 -5.99 15.25 33.49
C THR A 445 -7.32 14.50 33.63
N THR A 446 -8.34 15.20 34.13
CA THR A 446 -9.71 14.71 34.30
C THR A 446 -10.39 14.49 32.94
N ASP A 447 -10.25 15.42 31.97
CA ASP A 447 -10.76 15.26 30.59
C ASP A 447 -10.23 13.97 29.94
N LEU A 448 -8.92 13.74 29.98
CA LEU A 448 -8.31 12.53 29.41
C LEU A 448 -8.73 11.25 30.16
N SER A 449 -8.93 11.33 31.48
CA SER A 449 -9.44 10.22 32.29
C SER A 449 -10.89 9.88 31.94
N MET A 450 -11.76 10.88 31.76
CA MET A 450 -13.15 10.70 31.35
C MET A 450 -13.25 10.07 29.95
N ARG A 451 -12.44 10.52 28.99
CA ARG A 451 -12.36 9.92 27.65
C ARG A 451 -11.99 8.44 27.72
N ALA A 452 -10.92 8.10 28.44
CA ALA A 452 -10.46 6.72 28.63
C ALA A 452 -11.53 5.83 29.30
N ALA A 453 -12.30 6.40 30.24
CA ALA A 453 -13.36 5.71 30.97
C ALA A 453 -14.62 5.40 30.13
N MET A 454 -14.77 5.98 28.93
CA MET A 454 -15.89 5.65 28.03
C MET A 454 -15.79 4.24 27.44
N GLY A 455 -14.65 3.55 27.58
CA GLY A 455 -14.51 2.11 27.35
C GLY A 455 -15.23 1.26 28.40
N THR A 456 -16.56 1.33 28.44
CA THR A 456 -17.42 0.56 29.35
C THR A 456 -17.47 -0.92 28.98
N PRO A 457 -17.89 -1.83 29.89
CA PRO A 457 -18.21 -3.22 29.55
C PRO A 457 -19.14 -3.27 28.33
N GLY A 458 -18.83 -4.15 27.37
CA GLY A 458 -19.54 -4.25 26.10
C GLY A 458 -18.96 -3.39 24.96
N THR A 459 -18.00 -2.49 25.20
CA THR A 459 -17.25 -1.80 24.15
C THR A 459 -16.12 -2.69 23.61
N GLN A 460 -15.97 -2.81 22.30
CA GLN A 460 -14.95 -3.66 21.68
C GLN A 460 -13.61 -2.96 21.46
N LEU A 461 -13.63 -1.66 21.13
CA LEU A 461 -12.45 -0.89 20.69
C LEU A 461 -12.54 0.58 21.15
N PHE A 462 -11.39 1.20 21.40
CA PHE A 462 -11.23 2.65 21.62
C PHE A 462 -10.19 3.23 20.66
N LEU A 463 -10.56 4.18 19.81
CA LEU A 463 -9.62 4.89 18.93
C LEU A 463 -9.65 6.39 19.20
N SER A 464 -8.51 6.95 19.58
CA SER A 464 -8.31 8.41 19.59
C SER A 464 -7.72 8.90 18.27
N ILE A 465 -8.15 10.07 17.80
CA ILE A 465 -7.75 10.67 16.51
C ILE A 465 -7.12 12.03 16.81
N HIS A 466 -5.89 12.21 16.35
CA HIS A 466 -5.02 13.36 16.64
C HIS A 466 -4.26 13.84 15.38
N VAL A 467 -3.67 15.03 15.47
CA VAL A 467 -2.78 15.59 14.44
C VAL A 467 -1.48 16.06 15.08
N ASN A 468 -0.38 15.46 14.68
CA ASN A 468 0.92 15.69 15.31
C ASN A 468 1.53 17.04 14.88
N SER A 469 2.56 17.46 15.59
CA SER A 469 3.31 18.69 15.31
C SER A 469 4.73 18.60 15.84
N MET A 470 5.69 19.12 15.08
CA MET A 470 7.07 19.30 15.52
C MET A 470 7.39 20.78 15.73
N PRO A 471 8.31 21.12 16.66
CA PRO A 471 8.86 22.47 16.78
C PRO A 471 9.40 22.98 15.42
N PRO A 472 9.37 24.30 15.14
CA PRO A 472 9.72 24.85 13.82
C PRO A 472 11.07 24.39 13.26
N GLN A 473 12.08 24.16 14.11
CA GLN A 473 13.41 23.68 13.74
C GLN A 473 13.41 22.24 13.18
N ASN A 474 12.39 21.46 13.52
CA ASN A 474 12.21 20.06 13.12
C ASN A 474 10.96 19.85 12.25
N ALA A 475 10.28 20.92 11.82
CA ALA A 475 9.00 20.86 11.10
C ALA A 475 9.02 19.95 9.85
N LEU A 476 10.16 19.87 9.16
CA LEU A 476 10.36 19.02 7.97
C LEU A 476 10.68 17.54 8.28
N ARG A 477 10.84 17.16 9.56
CA ARG A 477 11.13 15.79 10.00
C ARG A 477 9.89 14.99 10.39
N GLY A 478 8.79 15.67 10.72
CA GLY A 478 7.50 15.04 10.99
C GLY A 478 6.67 15.07 9.72
N TYR A 479 6.26 13.89 9.25
CA TYR A 479 5.33 13.73 8.13
C TYR A 479 4.69 12.35 8.16
N GLY A 480 3.53 12.20 7.53
CA GLY A 480 2.84 10.93 7.40
C GLY A 480 2.08 10.52 8.67
N VAL A 481 1.69 9.26 8.71
CA VAL A 481 0.79 8.69 9.73
C VAL A 481 1.59 7.85 10.71
N GLU A 482 1.38 8.05 12.02
CA GLU A 482 1.84 7.12 13.07
C GLU A 482 0.70 6.70 13.99
N THR A 483 0.74 5.46 14.47
CA THR A 483 -0.28 4.92 15.37
C THR A 483 0.32 4.48 16.71
N TRP A 484 -0.13 5.13 17.78
CA TRP A 484 0.29 4.90 19.16
C TRP A 484 -0.59 3.87 19.87
N TRP A 485 0.01 3.08 20.76
CA TRP A 485 -0.69 2.17 21.67
C TRP A 485 0.04 2.05 23.01
N ASN A 486 -0.70 1.71 24.06
CA ASN A 486 -0.13 1.38 25.37
C ASN A 486 -0.11 -0.14 25.59
N PRO A 487 0.91 -0.71 26.26
CA PRO A 487 1.00 -2.13 26.58
C PRO A 487 0.16 -2.53 27.80
N ASN A 488 -1.07 -2.00 27.90
CA ASN A 488 -2.03 -2.27 28.97
C ASN A 488 -3.15 -3.24 28.57
N HIS A 489 -3.28 -3.57 27.28
CA HIS A 489 -4.20 -4.59 26.78
C HIS A 489 -3.54 -5.35 25.61
N PRO A 490 -3.56 -6.71 25.59
CA PRO A 490 -2.76 -7.51 24.65
C PRO A 490 -3.11 -7.28 23.18
N LEU A 491 -4.35 -6.87 22.89
CA LEU A 491 -4.82 -6.63 21.53
C LEU A 491 -4.57 -5.18 21.03
N SER A 492 -4.09 -4.26 21.88
CA SER A 492 -3.90 -2.84 21.49
C SER A 492 -2.85 -2.66 20.39
N SER A 493 -1.76 -3.43 20.41
CA SER A 493 -0.74 -3.40 19.36
C SER A 493 -1.30 -3.87 18.01
N ASN A 494 -2.06 -4.96 18.01
CA ASN A 494 -2.73 -5.47 16.80
C ASN A 494 -3.76 -4.47 16.27
N PHE A 495 -4.55 -3.84 17.15
CA PHE A 495 -5.51 -2.82 16.74
C PHE A 495 -4.80 -1.61 16.10
N ALA A 496 -3.73 -1.12 16.73
CA ALA A 496 -2.91 -0.05 16.16
C ALA A 496 -2.30 -0.43 14.80
N ALA A 497 -1.82 -1.67 14.65
CA ALA A 497 -1.32 -2.19 13.37
C ALA A 497 -2.38 -2.15 12.25
N LEU A 498 -3.63 -2.50 12.58
CA LEU A 498 -4.74 -2.49 11.62
C LEU A 498 -5.16 -1.07 11.23
N ILE A 499 -5.14 -0.12 12.15
CA ILE A 499 -5.39 1.31 11.86
C ILE A 499 -4.28 1.87 10.96
N GLU A 500 -3.02 1.75 11.38
CA GLU A 500 -1.84 2.20 10.61
C GLU A 500 -1.88 1.70 9.16
N LYS A 501 -2.02 0.37 8.99
CA LYS A 501 -2.09 -0.32 7.70
C LYS A 501 -3.19 0.26 6.80
N ASN A 502 -4.42 0.37 7.31
CA ASN A 502 -5.56 0.76 6.47
C ASN A 502 -5.56 2.26 6.16
N VAL A 503 -5.18 3.12 7.12
CA VAL A 503 -5.03 4.57 6.86
C VAL A 503 -3.95 4.82 5.82
N VAL A 504 -2.75 4.24 5.98
CA VAL A 504 -1.67 4.36 4.99
C VAL A 504 -2.06 3.81 3.62
N SER A 505 -2.75 2.65 3.58
CA SER A 505 -3.15 2.04 2.30
C SER A 505 -4.19 2.84 1.52
N VAL A 506 -5.09 3.56 2.19
CA VAL A 506 -6.15 4.35 1.54
C VAL A 506 -5.68 5.77 1.22
N THR A 507 -4.84 6.36 2.08
CA THR A 507 -4.32 7.72 1.90
C THR A 507 -3.05 7.78 1.03
N GLY A 508 -2.28 6.70 0.91
CA GLY A 508 -0.94 6.76 0.31
C GLY A 508 0.08 7.59 1.12
N ALA A 509 -0.28 8.07 2.32
CA ALA A 509 0.62 8.82 3.19
C ALA A 509 1.80 7.93 3.66
N PHE A 510 2.89 8.55 4.08
CA PHE A 510 4.07 7.82 4.55
C PHE A 510 3.79 7.08 5.88
N PRO A 511 4.12 5.78 6.00
CA PRO A 511 4.01 5.04 7.25
C PRO A 511 5.17 5.37 8.20
N GLN A 512 4.89 6.07 9.29
CA GLN A 512 5.83 6.22 10.41
C GLN A 512 5.80 4.99 11.34
N GLY A 513 4.75 4.17 11.28
CA GLY A 513 4.64 2.91 12.00
C GLY A 513 4.24 3.07 13.48
N LEU A 514 4.23 1.93 14.17
CA LEU A 514 3.67 1.83 15.52
C LEU A 514 4.58 2.38 16.61
N LYS A 515 3.98 3.09 17.56
CA LYS A 515 4.69 3.73 18.68
C LYS A 515 4.11 3.27 20.03
N SER A 516 4.97 2.92 20.98
CA SER A 516 4.56 2.59 22.36
C SER A 516 5.56 3.03 23.44
N GLY A 517 6.64 3.72 23.07
CA GLY A 517 7.69 4.21 23.98
C GLY A 517 7.26 5.34 24.92
N ARG A 518 5.98 5.73 24.92
CA ARG A 518 5.38 6.70 25.85
C ARG A 518 4.01 6.19 26.26
N SER A 519 3.70 6.20 27.54
CA SER A 519 2.34 5.87 28.01
C SER A 519 1.41 7.08 27.81
N LEU A 520 0.58 7.04 26.77
CA LEU A 520 -0.39 8.12 26.50
C LEU A 520 -1.56 8.06 27.48
N ALA A 521 -1.88 9.18 28.13
CA ALA A 521 -2.86 9.20 29.23
C ALA A 521 -4.27 8.75 28.81
N VAL A 522 -4.72 9.16 27.62
CA VAL A 522 -6.02 8.75 27.04
C VAL A 522 -6.14 7.24 26.80
N LEU A 523 -5.01 6.56 26.57
CA LEU A 523 -4.97 5.10 26.38
C LEU A 523 -4.67 4.34 27.68
N ARG A 524 -4.00 4.98 28.66
CA ARG A 524 -3.37 4.34 29.85
C ARG A 524 -4.32 3.56 30.73
N ASN A 525 -5.54 4.06 30.90
CA ASN A 525 -6.56 3.45 31.75
C ASN A 525 -7.58 2.62 30.97
N SER A 526 -7.46 2.52 29.63
CA SER A 526 -8.32 1.66 28.83
C SER A 526 -8.15 0.20 29.25
N ARG A 527 -9.28 -0.50 29.45
CA ARG A 527 -9.34 -1.94 29.71
C ARG A 527 -9.76 -2.76 28.48
N ILE A 528 -9.85 -2.08 27.33
CA ILE A 528 -10.23 -2.63 26.03
C ILE A 528 -9.10 -2.33 25.02
N PRO A 529 -9.03 -3.02 23.86
CA PRO A 529 -8.05 -2.71 22.83
C PRO A 529 -8.16 -1.24 22.42
N ALA A 530 -7.04 -0.51 22.53
CA ALA A 530 -7.02 0.93 22.39
C ALA A 530 -5.80 1.44 21.62
N ALA A 531 -6.04 2.39 20.72
CA ALA A 531 -5.01 3.05 19.91
C ALA A 531 -5.28 4.55 19.80
N LEU A 532 -4.26 5.31 19.41
CA LEU A 532 -4.35 6.70 19.00
C LEU A 532 -3.66 6.84 17.64
N VAL A 533 -4.32 7.45 16.66
CA VAL A 533 -3.74 7.69 15.33
C VAL A 533 -3.45 9.16 15.12
N GLU A 534 -2.21 9.45 14.76
CA GLU A 534 -1.75 10.77 14.29
C GLU A 534 -1.86 10.79 12.76
N ILE A 535 -2.81 11.55 12.21
CA ILE A 535 -3.19 11.44 10.79
C ILE A 535 -2.35 12.31 9.82
N GLY A 536 -1.22 12.84 10.30
CA GLY A 536 -0.36 13.81 9.61
C GLY A 536 0.24 14.83 10.58
N TYR A 537 1.14 15.69 10.08
CA TYR A 537 1.78 16.73 10.87
C TYR A 537 1.34 18.15 10.46
N THR A 538 0.63 18.89 11.32
CA THR A 538 0.18 20.28 11.03
C THR A 538 1.34 21.25 10.84
N SER A 539 2.53 20.91 11.36
CA SER A 539 3.79 21.64 11.19
C SER A 539 4.46 21.42 9.83
N HIS A 540 4.16 20.33 9.12
CA HIS A 540 4.82 20.02 7.85
C HIS A 540 4.12 20.72 6.69
N PRO A 541 4.84 21.37 5.76
CA PRO A 541 4.24 22.18 4.69
C PRO A 541 3.33 21.37 3.76
N VAL A 542 3.62 20.09 3.53
CA VAL A 542 2.82 19.21 2.65
C VAL A 542 1.67 18.53 3.39
N ASP A 543 1.89 17.87 4.53
CA ASP A 543 0.78 17.33 5.35
C ASP A 543 -0.20 18.42 5.76
N GLY A 544 0.28 19.64 6.05
CA GLY A 544 -0.57 20.79 6.35
C GLY A 544 -1.46 21.27 5.20
N LEU A 545 -1.20 20.82 3.96
CA LEU A 545 -2.12 20.93 2.84
C LEU A 545 -3.06 19.72 2.77
N ASN A 546 -2.54 18.49 2.94
CA ASN A 546 -3.35 17.27 2.99
C ASN A 546 -4.48 17.40 4.06
N LEU A 547 -4.14 17.89 5.26
CA LEU A 547 -5.05 18.09 6.39
C LEU A 547 -6.11 19.20 6.17
N LYS A 548 -6.05 19.93 5.05
CA LYS A 548 -7.08 20.89 4.60
C LYS A 548 -7.94 20.35 3.46
N ASP A 549 -7.54 19.23 2.87
CA ASP A 549 -8.17 18.66 1.69
C ASP A 549 -9.26 17.65 2.09
N ASN A 550 -10.49 17.87 1.63
CA ASN A 550 -11.62 17.02 1.97
C ASN A 550 -11.49 15.58 1.43
N ASN A 551 -10.82 15.36 0.31
CA ASN A 551 -10.60 14.02 -0.22
C ASN A 551 -9.58 13.26 0.63
N TYR A 552 -8.55 13.93 1.15
CA TYR A 552 -7.63 13.35 2.12
C TYR A 552 -8.35 12.98 3.43
N LEU A 553 -9.16 13.89 3.99
CA LEU A 553 -9.90 13.62 5.24
C LEU A 553 -10.95 12.51 5.05
N ASP A 554 -11.62 12.43 3.90
CA ASP A 554 -12.48 11.30 3.52
C ASP A 554 -11.70 9.98 3.46
N ARG A 555 -10.48 9.98 2.89
CA ARG A 555 -9.59 8.81 2.84
C ARG A 555 -9.08 8.36 4.19
N VAL A 556 -8.70 9.30 5.05
CA VAL A 556 -8.34 9.00 6.45
C VAL A 556 -9.53 8.35 7.15
N ALA A 557 -10.73 8.93 7.03
CA ALA A 557 -11.94 8.38 7.65
C ALA A 557 -12.28 6.97 7.13
N LEU A 558 -12.16 6.74 5.82
CA LEU A 558 -12.34 5.41 5.22
C LEU A 558 -11.30 4.41 5.72
N GLY A 559 -10.01 4.78 5.76
CA GLY A 559 -8.94 3.92 6.27
C GLY A 559 -9.13 3.55 7.74
N ILE A 560 -9.53 4.51 8.58
CA ILE A 560 -9.89 4.26 9.98
C ILE A 560 -11.08 3.28 10.07
N ALA A 561 -12.16 3.53 9.32
CA ALA A 561 -13.34 2.67 9.34
C ALA A 561 -13.03 1.24 8.85
N GLN A 562 -12.17 1.10 7.84
CA GLN A 562 -11.68 -0.20 7.35
C GLN A 562 -10.83 -0.92 8.40
N GLY A 563 -9.90 -0.23 9.07
CA GLY A 563 -9.08 -0.82 10.14
C GLY A 563 -9.90 -1.25 11.36
N ILE A 564 -10.92 -0.47 11.74
CA ILE A 564 -11.89 -0.85 12.79
C ILE A 564 -12.70 -2.08 12.37
N ARG A 565 -13.23 -2.13 11.14
CA ARG A 565 -13.95 -3.29 10.62
C ARG A 565 -13.07 -4.54 10.60
N GLU A 566 -11.82 -4.43 10.13
CA GLU A 566 -10.86 -5.54 10.13
C GLU A 566 -10.57 -6.03 11.57
N ALA A 567 -10.43 -5.13 12.54
CA ALA A 567 -10.23 -5.48 13.94
C ALA A 567 -11.43 -6.22 14.55
N LEU A 568 -12.66 -5.77 14.26
CA LEU A 568 -13.90 -6.44 14.69
C LEU A 568 -14.03 -7.84 14.07
N MET A 569 -13.76 -7.97 12.76
CA MET A 569 -13.89 -9.25 12.04
C MET A 569 -12.82 -10.28 12.42
N THR A 570 -11.60 -9.85 12.73
CA THR A 570 -10.47 -10.73 13.08
C THR A 570 -10.47 -11.18 14.55
N GLY A 571 -11.45 -10.75 15.35
CA GLY A 571 -11.48 -11.06 16.79
C GLY A 571 -10.46 -10.26 17.61
N THR A 572 -9.98 -9.12 17.08
CA THR A 572 -9.18 -8.14 17.84
C THR A 572 -10.11 -7.34 18.77
N THR A 573 -10.89 -8.03 19.61
CA THR A 573 -11.92 -7.46 20.49
C THR A 573 -11.78 -8.01 21.91
N ALA A 574 -12.22 -7.22 22.90
CA ALA A 574 -12.07 -7.56 24.33
C ALA A 574 -12.70 -8.91 24.76
N SER A 575 -13.58 -9.49 23.94
CA SER A 575 -14.30 -10.74 24.23
C SER A 575 -13.47 -12.03 24.02
N GLY A 576 -12.28 -11.96 23.42
CA GLY A 576 -11.45 -13.14 23.14
C GLY A 576 -10.74 -13.77 24.36
N ALA A 577 -10.74 -13.12 25.53
CA ALA A 577 -9.85 -13.46 26.64
C ALA A 577 -10.39 -14.48 27.67
N VAL A 578 -11.64 -14.94 27.57
CA VAL A 578 -12.31 -15.64 28.70
C VAL A 578 -12.34 -17.18 28.58
N LEU A 579 -12.10 -17.76 27.40
CA LEU A 579 -12.20 -19.22 27.18
C LEU A 579 -10.90 -20.02 27.46
N GLY A 580 -9.89 -19.40 28.08
CA GLY A 580 -8.61 -20.05 28.42
C GLY A 580 -8.53 -20.64 29.83
N ALA A 581 -9.48 -20.35 30.72
CA ALA A 581 -9.40 -20.63 32.16
C ALA A 581 -10.37 -21.75 32.63
N ALA A 582 -10.40 -22.87 31.91
CA ALA A 582 -11.11 -24.08 32.31
C ALA A 582 -10.54 -25.35 31.64
N LYS A 583 -9.35 -25.79 32.09
CA LYS A 583 -8.82 -27.16 31.96
C LYS A 583 -7.80 -27.44 33.04
#